data_AF-A0A838JXI4-F1
#
_entry.id   AF-A0A838JXI4-F1
#
_cell.length_a   1.000
_cell.length_b   1.000
_cell.length_c   1.000
_cell.angle_alpha   90.00
_cell.angle_beta   90.00
_cell.angle_gamma   90.00
#
_symmetry.space_group_name_H-M   'P 1'
#
loop_
_entity.id
_entity.type
_entity.pdbx_description
1 polymer ?
#
loop_
_entity_poly.entity_id
_entity_poly.type
_entity_poly.pdbx_seq_one_letter_code
_entity_poly.pdbx_strand_id
1 'polypeptide(L)'
;MSAAALVLGGGPLSEKTVARPAFRDDPFSLGVASGDPLPDGVVIWTRLAPDPLAEDGSGGMPNRNVPVRWEVATDEGFREVVRRGRSFAAPELAHSVHVEVEGLDPAREYFYRFKAGPETSPVGRTKTAPAPGAKVSEIRFAFASCQQYEHGYYTAYSHMAEEDLDLVIHLGDYIYEYGSNEYVAPGGNVRRHIPNSEIFDLPDYRVRHAQYRGAANLQRAHAAFPWVVTWDDHEVENNYADEISEEDSEPDQDPEVFLRRRAAAYQAYYEHMPLRRRSVP
;
A
#
# COMPACT_ATOMS: atom_id res chain seq x y z
N MET A 1 -31.28 -1.80 15.63
CA MET A 1 -31.31 -0.38 16.02
C MET A 1 -30.61 0.40 14.93
N SER A 2 -31.21 1.48 14.45
CA SER A 2 -30.83 2.20 13.23
C SER A 2 -29.41 2.77 13.32
N ALA A 3 -28.55 2.43 12.35
CA ALA A 3 -27.24 3.06 12.20
C ALA A 3 -27.42 4.46 11.58
N ALA A 4 -27.07 5.48 12.34
CA ALA A 4 -26.96 6.85 11.86
C ALA A 4 -25.56 7.05 11.26
N ALA A 5 -25.49 7.25 9.94
CA ALA A 5 -24.31 7.79 9.30
C ALA A 5 -24.27 9.30 9.59
N LEU A 6 -23.36 9.73 10.47
CA LEU A 6 -23.10 11.14 10.71
C LEU A 6 -22.05 11.62 9.71
N VAL A 7 -22.52 12.27 8.65
CA VAL A 7 -21.71 13.08 7.74
C VAL A 7 -21.51 14.43 8.40
N LEU A 8 -20.28 14.79 8.75
CA LEU A 8 -19.92 16.16 9.07
C LEU A 8 -18.69 16.58 8.27
N GLY A 9 -18.92 17.59 7.43
CA GLY A 9 -17.98 18.24 6.53
C GLY A 9 -18.72 19.23 5.63
N GLY A 10 -19.51 20.12 6.23
CA GLY A 10 -20.28 21.15 5.53
C GLY A 10 -19.45 22.41 5.29
N GLY A 11 -18.95 22.55 4.08
CA GLY A 11 -18.51 23.80 3.45
C GLY A 11 -18.56 23.59 1.93
N PRO A 12 -18.91 24.60 1.11
CA PRO A 12 -18.97 24.41 -0.34
C PRO A 12 -17.53 24.44 -0.88
N LEU A 13 -16.80 23.34 -0.71
CA LEU A 13 -15.71 23.05 -1.61
C LEU A 13 -16.38 22.69 -2.93
N SER A 14 -16.30 23.61 -3.89
CA SER A 14 -16.52 23.29 -5.30
C SER A 14 -15.41 22.33 -5.74
N GLU A 15 -15.48 21.10 -5.25
CA GLU A 15 -14.50 20.06 -5.48
C GLU A 15 -14.75 19.50 -6.87
N LYS A 16 -13.84 19.84 -7.78
CA LYS A 16 -13.87 19.47 -9.19
C LYS A 16 -13.66 17.96 -9.34
N THR A 17 -14.68 17.18 -9.03
CA THR A 17 -14.69 15.72 -9.21
C THR A 17 -14.68 15.38 -10.70
N VAL A 18 -13.86 14.40 -11.10
CA VAL A 18 -13.99 13.84 -12.46
C VAL A 18 -15.10 12.78 -12.44
N ALA A 19 -16.25 13.09 -13.05
CA ALA A 19 -17.37 12.15 -13.10
C ALA A 19 -17.04 10.85 -13.87
N ARG A 20 -16.12 10.93 -14.83
CA ARG A 20 -15.58 9.79 -15.61
C ARG A 20 -14.09 10.02 -15.87
N PRO A 21 -13.19 9.53 -15.01
CA PRO A 21 -11.76 9.62 -15.28
C PRO A 21 -11.43 8.84 -16.56
N ALA A 22 -10.53 9.40 -17.35
CA ALA A 22 -9.89 8.74 -18.47
C ALA A 22 -8.39 8.76 -18.20
N PHE A 23 -7.74 7.61 -18.35
CA PHE A 23 -6.34 7.42 -18.09
C PHE A 23 -5.61 7.19 -19.42
N ARG A 24 -4.33 7.61 -19.48
CA ARG A 24 -3.49 7.34 -20.66
C ARG A 24 -2.96 5.92 -20.64
N ASP A 25 -2.57 5.47 -19.45
CA ASP A 25 -2.03 4.15 -19.14
C ASP A 25 -2.85 3.52 -18.00
N ASP A 26 -2.57 2.26 -17.66
CA ASP A 26 -3.27 1.52 -16.60
C ASP A 26 -3.12 2.25 -15.25
N PRO A 27 -4.21 2.77 -14.66
CA PRO A 27 -4.11 3.45 -13.37
C PRO A 27 -3.80 2.49 -12.22
N PHE A 28 -3.98 1.18 -12.38
CA PHE A 28 -3.69 0.17 -11.35
C PHE A 28 -2.27 -0.42 -11.48
N SER A 29 -1.32 0.38 -11.97
CA SER A 29 0.08 -0.01 -12.22
C SER A 29 0.83 -0.53 -10.98
N LEU A 30 0.34 -0.20 -9.77
CA LEU A 30 0.88 -0.65 -8.48
C LEU A 30 0.10 -1.85 -7.90
N GLY A 31 -0.85 -2.39 -8.67
CA GLY A 31 -1.68 -3.51 -8.29
C GLY A 31 -2.68 -3.20 -7.18
N VAL A 32 -2.98 -4.24 -6.42
CA VAL A 32 -3.94 -4.22 -5.30
C VAL A 32 -3.33 -4.93 -4.09
N ALA A 33 -3.83 -4.65 -2.90
CA ALA A 33 -3.48 -5.39 -1.69
C ALA A 33 -4.66 -5.47 -0.73
N SER A 34 -4.59 -6.40 0.21
CA SER A 34 -5.45 -6.42 1.38
C SER A 34 -4.63 -6.59 2.64
N GLY A 35 -5.21 -6.24 3.79
CA GLY A 35 -4.48 -6.26 5.05
C GLY A 35 -5.34 -6.03 6.27
N ASP A 36 -4.69 -6.01 7.43
CA ASP A 36 -5.31 -5.88 8.75
C ASP A 36 -6.59 -6.73 8.92
N PRO A 37 -6.55 -8.05 8.64
CA PRO A 37 -7.74 -8.88 8.69
C PRO A 37 -8.30 -8.99 10.11
N LEU A 38 -9.60 -8.75 10.22
CA LEU A 38 -10.43 -8.97 11.40
C LEU A 38 -11.47 -10.05 11.12
N PRO A 39 -12.16 -10.56 12.16
CA PRO A 39 -13.13 -11.63 11.97
C PRO A 39 -14.28 -11.27 11.05
N ASP A 40 -14.67 -10.00 11.02
CA ASP A 40 -15.80 -9.51 10.24
C ASP A 40 -15.38 -8.66 9.04
N GLY A 41 -14.08 -8.58 8.73
CA GLY A 41 -13.63 -7.59 7.75
C GLY A 41 -12.15 -7.58 7.44
N VAL A 42 -11.78 -6.83 6.41
CA VAL A 42 -10.40 -6.63 5.96
C VAL A 42 -10.25 -5.21 5.41
N VAL A 43 -9.02 -4.71 5.34
CA VAL A 43 -8.70 -3.55 4.49
C VAL A 43 -8.46 -4.06 3.07
N ILE A 44 -9.03 -3.39 2.07
CA ILE A 44 -8.59 -3.51 0.67
C ILE A 44 -7.98 -2.18 0.21
N TRP A 45 -6.92 -2.28 -0.59
CA TRP A 45 -6.07 -1.17 -0.97
C TRP A 45 -5.75 -1.18 -2.47
N THR A 46 -5.65 0.01 -3.05
CA THR A 46 -4.98 0.26 -4.34
C THR A 46 -4.53 1.72 -4.41
N ARG A 47 -3.70 2.09 -5.38
CA ARG A 47 -3.34 3.49 -5.69
C ARG A 47 -3.48 3.72 -7.18
N LEU A 48 -4.14 4.82 -7.55
CA LEU A 48 -4.23 5.22 -8.96
C LEU A 48 -2.93 5.93 -9.35
N ALA A 49 -2.15 5.33 -10.25
CA ALA A 49 -0.84 5.86 -10.64
C ALA A 49 -0.50 5.45 -12.09
N PRO A 50 -1.12 6.03 -13.13
CA PRO A 50 -0.78 5.72 -14.53
C PRO A 50 0.69 6.01 -14.88
N ASP A 51 1.34 6.95 -14.19
CA ASP A 51 2.79 7.19 -14.28
C ASP A 51 3.40 7.09 -12.86
N PRO A 52 3.64 5.87 -12.36
CA PRO A 52 3.94 5.65 -10.95
C PRO A 52 5.27 6.26 -10.49
N LEU A 53 6.17 6.57 -11.42
CA LEU A 53 7.50 7.14 -11.15
C LEU A 53 7.58 8.64 -11.50
N ALA A 54 6.45 9.31 -11.68
CA ALA A 54 6.41 10.76 -11.85
C ALA A 54 7.13 11.46 -10.67
N GLU A 55 8.09 12.32 -10.97
CA GLU A 55 8.99 12.97 -9.99
C GLU A 55 8.24 13.81 -8.93
N ASP A 56 7.04 14.29 -9.24
CA ASP A 56 6.20 15.04 -8.29
C ASP A 56 5.48 14.14 -7.26
N GLY A 57 5.69 12.82 -7.33
CA GLY A 57 5.05 11.82 -6.48
C GLY A 57 3.55 11.65 -6.72
N SER A 58 2.97 12.31 -7.73
CA SER A 58 1.51 12.27 -7.99
C SER A 58 1.05 10.98 -8.65
N GLY A 59 1.96 10.19 -9.23
CA GLY A 59 1.61 9.03 -10.04
C GLY A 59 1.03 9.39 -11.42
N GLY A 60 1.25 10.62 -11.91
CA GLY A 60 0.65 11.13 -13.15
C GLY A 60 -0.84 11.49 -13.01
N MET A 61 -1.32 11.62 -11.78
CA MET A 61 -2.71 11.91 -11.50
C MET A 61 -2.99 13.42 -11.43
N PRO A 62 -4.17 13.88 -11.87
CA PRO A 62 -4.53 15.28 -11.75
C PRO A 62 -4.82 15.65 -10.28
N ASN A 63 -4.57 16.92 -9.92
CA ASN A 63 -4.92 17.46 -8.60
C ASN A 63 -6.45 17.65 -8.41
N ARG A 64 -7.16 16.53 -8.27
CA ARG A 64 -8.60 16.41 -8.00
C ARG A 64 -8.99 15.01 -7.55
N ASN A 65 -10.12 14.92 -6.84
CA ASN A 65 -10.72 13.66 -6.39
C ASN A 65 -11.20 12.79 -7.56
N VAL A 66 -10.82 11.51 -7.53
CA VAL A 66 -11.20 10.51 -8.54
C VAL A 66 -12.05 9.42 -7.89
N PRO A 67 -13.28 9.17 -8.38
CA PRO A 67 -14.13 8.15 -7.81
C PRO A 67 -13.66 6.73 -8.17
N VAL A 68 -13.55 5.88 -7.16
CA VAL A 68 -13.19 4.47 -7.31
C VAL A 68 -14.28 3.61 -6.71
N ARG A 69 -14.87 2.73 -7.52
CA ARG A 69 -15.79 1.70 -7.04
C ARG A 69 -15.00 0.48 -6.60
N TRP A 70 -15.51 -0.23 -5.62
CA TRP A 70 -14.91 -1.48 -5.14
C TRP A 70 -15.99 -2.54 -4.94
N GLU A 71 -15.61 -3.80 -5.11
CA GLU A 71 -16.46 -4.98 -4.96
C GLU A 71 -15.69 -6.04 -4.19
N VAL A 72 -16.39 -6.79 -3.34
CA VAL A 72 -15.92 -8.01 -2.68
C VAL A 72 -16.92 -9.13 -2.96
N ALA A 73 -16.42 -10.29 -3.36
CA ALA A 73 -17.19 -11.44 -3.81
C ALA A 73 -16.70 -12.74 -3.16
N THR A 74 -17.57 -13.75 -3.16
CA THR A 74 -17.24 -15.12 -2.70
C THR A 74 -16.56 -15.96 -3.78
N ASP A 75 -16.51 -15.46 -5.02
CA ASP A 75 -15.86 -16.11 -6.15
C ASP A 75 -15.06 -15.11 -7.01
N GLU A 76 -13.96 -15.58 -7.59
CA GLU A 76 -13.05 -14.80 -8.44
C GLU A 76 -13.74 -14.16 -9.66
N GLY A 77 -14.82 -14.79 -10.15
CA GLY A 77 -15.61 -14.30 -11.28
C GLY A 77 -16.57 -13.16 -10.92
N PHE A 78 -16.69 -12.79 -9.64
CA PHE A 78 -17.64 -11.81 -9.12
C PHE A 78 -19.10 -12.12 -9.51
N ARG A 79 -19.48 -13.41 -9.51
CA ARG A 79 -20.87 -13.82 -9.72
C ARG A 79 -21.73 -13.55 -8.50
N GLU A 80 -21.15 -13.66 -7.30
CA GLU A 80 -21.80 -13.35 -6.03
C GLU A 80 -21.03 -12.25 -5.27
N VAL A 81 -21.43 -11.00 -5.51
CA VAL A 81 -20.88 -9.83 -4.82
C VAL A 81 -21.58 -9.65 -3.47
N VAL A 82 -20.81 -9.79 -2.38
CA VAL A 82 -21.31 -9.70 -0.99
C VAL A 82 -21.16 -8.31 -0.39
N ARG A 83 -20.19 -7.52 -0.86
CA ARG A 83 -20.01 -6.11 -0.48
C ARG A 83 -19.58 -5.30 -1.69
N ARG A 84 -19.98 -4.04 -1.73
CA ARG A 84 -19.55 -3.07 -2.74
C ARG A 84 -19.73 -1.66 -2.22
N GLY A 85 -19.01 -0.73 -2.82
CA GLY A 85 -19.15 0.68 -2.50
C GLY A 85 -18.38 1.57 -3.45
N ARG A 86 -18.20 2.82 -3.00
CA ARG A 86 -17.42 3.84 -3.68
C ARG A 86 -16.56 4.56 -2.65
N SER A 87 -15.31 4.80 -3.02
CA SER A 87 -14.38 5.69 -2.33
C SER A 87 -13.94 6.79 -3.29
N PHE A 88 -13.21 7.77 -2.78
CA PHE A 88 -12.58 8.83 -3.56
C PHE A 88 -11.08 8.77 -3.31
N ALA A 89 -10.33 8.57 -4.39
CA ALA A 89 -8.89 8.70 -4.40
C ALA A 89 -8.55 10.21 -4.46
N ALA A 90 -7.95 10.73 -3.40
CA ALA A 90 -7.70 12.16 -3.23
C ALA A 90 -6.21 12.49 -3.46
N PRO A 91 -5.87 13.65 -4.06
CA PRO A 91 -4.47 14.04 -4.31
C PRO A 91 -3.61 14.13 -3.07
N GLU A 92 -4.22 14.50 -1.94
CA GLU A 92 -3.54 14.68 -0.65
C GLU A 92 -2.91 13.37 -0.15
N LEU A 93 -3.49 12.22 -0.54
CA LEU A 93 -3.02 10.87 -0.23
C LEU A 93 -2.52 10.14 -1.49
N ALA A 94 -1.94 10.87 -2.44
CA ALA A 94 -1.36 10.31 -3.67
C ALA A 94 -2.32 9.44 -4.49
N HIS A 95 -3.62 9.72 -4.41
CA HIS A 95 -4.70 8.91 -4.99
C HIS A 95 -4.69 7.44 -4.54
N SER A 96 -4.20 7.16 -3.33
CA SER A 96 -4.43 5.89 -2.64
C SER A 96 -5.90 5.73 -2.27
N VAL A 97 -6.34 4.47 -2.18
CA VAL A 97 -7.68 4.09 -1.77
C VAL A 97 -7.56 3.04 -0.70
N HIS A 98 -8.06 3.37 0.48
CA HIS A 98 -8.20 2.44 1.61
C HIS A 98 -9.68 2.22 1.88
N VAL A 99 -10.10 0.96 1.93
CA VAL A 99 -11.48 0.59 2.26
C VAL A 99 -11.47 -0.45 3.36
N GLU A 100 -12.03 -0.10 4.51
CA GLU A 100 -12.34 -1.05 5.58
C GLU A 100 -13.67 -1.75 5.24
N VAL A 101 -13.59 -2.99 4.78
CA VAL A 101 -14.76 -3.81 4.44
C VAL A 101 -15.21 -4.53 5.69
N GLU A 102 -16.50 -4.42 6.03
CA GLU A 102 -17.09 -5.02 7.23
C GLU A 102 -18.28 -5.95 6.92
N GLY A 103 -18.68 -6.73 7.92
CA GLY A 103 -19.79 -7.67 7.90
C GLY A 103 -19.56 -8.90 7.01
N LEU A 104 -18.29 -9.27 6.83
CA LEU A 104 -17.90 -10.53 6.20
C LEU A 104 -17.98 -11.67 7.23
N ASP A 105 -18.16 -12.90 6.75
CA ASP A 105 -18.03 -14.08 7.61
C ASP A 105 -16.57 -14.29 8.04
N PRO A 106 -16.32 -14.80 9.26
CA PRO A 106 -14.98 -15.09 9.77
C PRO A 106 -14.33 -16.31 9.11
N ALA A 107 -13.00 -16.35 9.14
CA ALA A 107 -12.15 -17.41 8.58
C ALA A 107 -12.48 -17.79 7.13
N ARG A 108 -12.89 -16.82 6.31
CA ARG A 108 -13.41 -17.05 4.96
C ARG A 108 -12.59 -16.28 3.92
N GLU A 109 -12.30 -16.97 2.82
CA GLU A 109 -11.66 -16.37 1.66
C GLU A 109 -12.67 -15.54 0.84
N TYR A 110 -12.20 -14.40 0.33
CA TYR A 110 -12.94 -13.53 -0.56
C TYR A 110 -12.05 -13.01 -1.68
N PHE A 111 -12.68 -12.55 -2.76
CA PHE A 111 -12.04 -11.88 -3.89
C PHE A 111 -12.48 -10.43 -3.93
N TYR A 112 -11.61 -9.52 -4.31
CA TYR A 112 -11.91 -8.10 -4.39
C TYR A 112 -11.30 -7.44 -5.62
N ARG A 113 -11.92 -6.35 -6.08
CA ARG A 113 -11.42 -5.54 -7.19
C ARG A 113 -11.87 -4.09 -7.09
N PHE A 114 -11.16 -3.22 -7.79
CA PHE A 114 -11.48 -1.81 -7.93
C PHE A 114 -11.83 -1.46 -9.37
N LYS A 115 -12.60 -0.39 -9.55
CA LYS A 115 -12.97 0.16 -10.86
C LYS A 115 -12.91 1.69 -10.83
N ALA A 116 -12.11 2.28 -11.71
CA ALA A 116 -11.97 3.72 -11.87
C ALA A 116 -12.34 4.10 -13.32
N GLY A 117 -13.50 4.74 -13.51
CA GLY A 117 -14.01 4.97 -14.86
C GLY A 117 -14.26 3.64 -15.60
N PRO A 118 -13.67 3.44 -16.81
CA PRO A 118 -13.75 2.18 -17.55
C PRO A 118 -12.74 1.12 -17.06
N GLU A 119 -11.71 1.52 -16.32
CA GLU A 119 -10.62 0.63 -15.92
C GLU A 119 -11.01 -0.26 -14.74
N THR A 120 -10.51 -1.49 -14.74
CA THR A 120 -10.70 -2.47 -13.66
C THR A 120 -9.34 -2.98 -13.21
N SER A 121 -9.11 -3.01 -11.90
CA SER A 121 -7.86 -3.50 -11.31
C SER A 121 -7.68 -5.00 -11.55
N PRO A 122 -6.48 -5.54 -11.32
CA PRO A 122 -6.31 -6.97 -11.01
C PRO A 122 -7.26 -7.41 -9.89
N VAL A 123 -7.63 -8.69 -9.91
CA VAL A 123 -8.39 -9.31 -8.81
C VAL A 123 -7.41 -9.65 -7.70
N GLY A 124 -7.72 -9.22 -6.48
CA GLY A 124 -7.04 -9.65 -5.28
C GLY A 124 -7.85 -10.70 -4.53
N ARG A 125 -7.15 -11.50 -3.73
CA ARG A 125 -7.67 -12.52 -2.82
C ARG A 125 -7.30 -12.13 -1.39
N THR A 126 -8.20 -12.39 -0.46
CA THR A 126 -8.03 -12.05 0.96
C THR A 126 -8.75 -13.06 1.84
N LYS A 127 -8.43 -13.06 3.14
CA LYS A 127 -9.08 -13.93 4.12
C LYS A 127 -9.36 -13.16 5.40
N THR A 128 -10.56 -13.32 5.96
CA THR A 128 -10.92 -12.77 7.28
C THR A 128 -10.32 -13.61 8.40
N ALA A 129 -10.08 -13.00 9.55
CA ALA A 129 -9.56 -13.71 10.71
C ALA A 129 -10.62 -14.69 11.29
N PRO A 130 -10.23 -15.70 12.07
CA PRO A 130 -11.18 -16.49 12.85
C PRO A 130 -11.90 -15.67 13.91
N ALA A 131 -13.13 -16.05 14.28
CA ALA A 131 -13.85 -15.42 15.38
C ALA A 131 -13.09 -15.58 16.72
N PRO A 132 -13.20 -14.61 17.65
CA PRO A 132 -12.58 -14.74 18.97
C PRO A 132 -13.05 -16.02 19.69
N GLY A 133 -12.09 -16.81 20.19
CA GLY A 133 -12.38 -18.09 20.85
C GLY A 133 -12.74 -19.25 19.93
N ALA A 134 -12.68 -19.08 18.60
CA ALA A 134 -12.84 -20.18 17.66
C ALA A 134 -11.75 -21.24 17.86
N LYS A 135 -12.13 -22.51 17.70
CA LYS A 135 -11.16 -23.63 17.70
C LYS A 135 -10.49 -23.69 16.34
N VAL A 136 -9.30 -23.12 16.23
CA VAL A 136 -8.47 -23.13 15.02
C VAL A 136 -7.52 -24.32 15.10
N SER A 137 -7.55 -25.22 14.11
CA SER A 137 -6.68 -26.40 14.07
C SER A 137 -5.32 -26.14 13.44
N GLU A 138 -5.22 -25.17 12.53
CA GLU A 138 -3.98 -24.81 11.82
C GLU A 138 -4.02 -23.33 11.42
N ILE A 139 -2.85 -22.70 11.39
CA ILE A 139 -2.61 -21.41 10.75
C ILE A 139 -1.32 -21.51 9.95
N ARG A 140 -1.31 -20.99 8.72
CA ARG A 140 -0.17 -20.95 7.82
C ARG A 140 0.12 -19.49 7.48
N PHE A 141 1.33 -19.03 7.76
CA PHE A 141 1.74 -17.67 7.39
C PHE A 141 3.19 -17.68 6.94
N ALA A 142 3.53 -16.70 6.11
CA ALA A 142 4.92 -16.36 5.82
C ALA A 142 5.24 -15.02 6.47
N PHE A 143 6.52 -14.79 6.76
CA PHE A 143 7.01 -13.45 7.06
C PHE A 143 8.18 -13.09 6.13
N ALA A 144 8.33 -11.80 5.86
CA ALA A 144 9.41 -11.24 5.05
C ALA A 144 9.90 -9.91 5.64
N SER A 145 11.12 -9.54 5.29
CA SER A 145 11.73 -8.24 5.55
C SER A 145 12.85 -8.00 4.54
N CYS A 146 13.44 -6.81 4.56
CA CYS A 146 14.71 -6.49 3.90
C CYS A 146 14.72 -6.79 2.40
N GLN A 147 13.88 -6.07 1.66
CA GLN A 147 13.70 -6.28 0.22
C GLN A 147 14.42 -5.21 -0.63
N GLN A 148 15.68 -4.89 -0.32
CA GLN A 148 16.47 -3.87 -1.03
C GLN A 148 16.37 -4.07 -2.56
N TYR A 149 15.87 -3.05 -3.27
CA TYR A 149 15.50 -3.18 -4.67
C TYR A 149 16.71 -3.39 -5.59
N GLU A 150 17.76 -2.59 -5.42
CA GLU A 150 18.99 -2.69 -6.18
C GLU A 150 19.73 -4.04 -6.06
N HIS A 151 19.59 -4.76 -4.93
CA HIS A 151 20.40 -5.95 -4.59
C HIS A 151 19.99 -7.23 -5.33
N GLY A 152 18.78 -7.31 -5.85
CA GLY A 152 18.32 -8.53 -6.50
C GLY A 152 16.90 -8.42 -7.04
N TYR A 153 16.42 -9.46 -7.72
CA TYR A 153 15.03 -9.54 -8.15
C TYR A 153 14.16 -10.20 -7.09
N TYR A 154 12.89 -9.84 -7.05
CA TYR A 154 11.91 -10.35 -6.09
C TYR A 154 11.40 -11.76 -6.42
N THR A 155 12.30 -12.68 -6.75
CA THR A 155 11.95 -14.08 -7.05
C THR A 155 11.31 -14.78 -5.84
N ALA A 156 11.75 -14.43 -4.62
CA ALA A 156 11.15 -14.94 -3.38
C ALA A 156 9.64 -14.68 -3.31
N TYR A 157 9.17 -13.49 -3.72
CA TYR A 157 7.73 -13.19 -3.76
C TYR A 157 6.98 -13.95 -4.85
N SER A 158 7.64 -14.35 -5.94
CA SER A 158 7.01 -15.27 -6.91
C SER A 158 6.70 -16.62 -6.27
N HIS A 159 7.62 -17.17 -5.48
CA HIS A 159 7.41 -18.42 -4.75
C HIS A 159 6.38 -18.26 -3.63
N MET A 160 6.46 -17.17 -2.86
CA MET A 160 5.48 -16.88 -1.82
C MET A 160 4.05 -16.81 -2.38
N ALA A 161 3.86 -16.20 -3.54
CA ALA A 161 2.56 -16.11 -4.20
C ALA A 161 1.96 -17.48 -4.61
N GLU A 162 2.76 -18.55 -4.61
CA GLU A 162 2.34 -19.93 -4.93
C GLU A 162 2.07 -20.77 -3.66
N GLU A 163 2.34 -20.23 -2.48
CA GLU A 163 2.07 -20.89 -1.21
C GLU A 163 0.57 -20.90 -0.85
N ASP A 164 0.19 -21.81 0.06
CA ASP A 164 -1.14 -21.81 0.70
C ASP A 164 -1.03 -21.20 2.10
N LEU A 165 -1.30 -19.89 2.19
CA LEU A 165 -1.14 -19.07 3.40
C LEU A 165 -2.46 -18.40 3.79
N ASP A 166 -2.68 -18.27 5.09
CA ASP A 166 -3.77 -17.48 5.67
C ASP A 166 -3.48 -15.97 5.65
N LEU A 167 -2.19 -15.60 5.82
CA LEU A 167 -1.72 -14.22 5.80
C LEU A 167 -0.20 -14.15 5.57
N VAL A 168 0.29 -12.95 5.26
CA VAL A 168 1.72 -12.60 5.21
C VAL A 168 2.02 -11.51 6.24
N ILE A 169 3.19 -11.58 6.89
CA ILE A 169 3.69 -10.54 7.78
C ILE A 169 4.92 -9.87 7.17
N HIS A 170 4.93 -8.55 6.99
CA HIS A 170 6.16 -7.83 6.64
C HIS A 170 6.72 -7.15 7.88
N LEU A 171 7.99 -7.42 8.20
CA LEU A 171 8.62 -7.04 9.47
C LEU A 171 9.50 -5.79 9.40
N GLY A 172 9.58 -5.14 8.24
CA GLY A 172 10.34 -3.90 8.04
C GLY A 172 11.25 -3.96 6.83
N ASP A 173 11.86 -2.83 6.49
CA ASP A 173 12.70 -2.63 5.31
C ASP A 173 11.96 -2.99 4.00
N TYR A 174 10.68 -2.58 3.94
CA TYR A 174 9.88 -2.70 2.72
C TYR A 174 10.43 -1.80 1.63
N ILE A 175 10.95 -0.63 1.98
CA ILE A 175 11.77 0.20 1.10
C ILE A 175 13.15 0.39 1.74
N TYR A 176 14.06 0.97 0.95
CA TYR A 176 15.28 1.59 1.44
C TYR A 176 15.30 3.02 0.90
N GLU A 177 15.92 3.92 1.64
CA GLU A 177 16.01 5.37 1.46
C GLU A 177 17.12 5.80 0.50
N TYR A 178 18.23 5.06 0.48
CA TYR A 178 19.46 5.41 -0.23
C TYR A 178 19.31 5.85 -1.68
N GLY A 179 20.23 6.67 -2.15
CA GLY A 179 20.49 6.90 -3.55
C GLY A 179 21.09 5.69 -4.27
N SER A 180 21.26 5.83 -5.59
CA SER A 180 21.73 4.76 -6.45
C SER A 180 23.22 4.44 -6.22
N ASN A 181 23.52 3.18 -5.91
CA ASN A 181 24.88 2.66 -5.63
C ASN A 181 25.53 3.19 -4.34
N GLU A 182 24.73 3.61 -3.36
CA GLU A 182 25.23 3.95 -2.01
C GLU A 182 25.32 2.70 -1.14
N TYR A 183 24.24 1.92 -1.05
CA TYR A 183 24.26 0.61 -0.39
C TYR A 183 24.48 -0.52 -1.41
N VAL A 184 25.74 -0.94 -1.57
CA VAL A 184 26.16 -1.89 -2.63
C VAL A 184 26.24 -3.32 -2.11
N ALA A 185 25.50 -4.24 -2.72
CA ALA A 185 25.60 -5.66 -2.42
C ALA A 185 27.00 -6.22 -2.75
N PRO A 186 27.48 -7.28 -2.08
CA PRO A 186 28.80 -7.89 -2.38
C PRO A 186 29.01 -8.29 -3.85
N GLY A 187 27.93 -8.58 -4.59
CA GLY A 187 27.95 -8.91 -6.02
C GLY A 187 27.67 -7.74 -6.97
N GLY A 188 27.53 -6.52 -6.43
CA GLY A 188 27.10 -5.33 -7.15
C GLY A 188 25.57 -5.20 -7.26
N ASN A 189 25.11 -3.97 -7.49
CA ASN A 189 23.70 -3.64 -7.64
C ASN A 189 23.23 -3.95 -9.07
N VAL A 190 22.16 -4.73 -9.20
CA VAL A 190 21.60 -5.21 -10.48
C VAL A 190 20.43 -4.35 -10.98
N ARG A 191 19.88 -3.50 -10.10
CA ARG A 191 18.88 -2.48 -10.40
C ARG A 191 19.36 -1.14 -9.81
N ARG A 192 18.61 -0.06 -10.05
CA ARG A 192 18.92 1.28 -9.56
C ARG A 192 17.72 1.88 -8.85
N HIS A 193 17.95 2.60 -7.77
CA HIS A 193 16.93 3.40 -7.11
C HIS A 193 16.50 4.62 -7.92
N ILE A 194 15.22 4.96 -7.79
CA ILE A 194 14.63 6.20 -8.30
C ILE A 194 13.91 6.87 -7.11
N PRO A 195 14.17 8.16 -6.83
CA PRO A 195 15.24 8.99 -7.42
C PRO A 195 16.64 8.41 -7.16
N ASN A 196 17.63 8.89 -7.93
CA ASN A 196 19.03 8.44 -7.80
C ASN A 196 19.75 9.01 -6.57
N SER A 197 19.16 9.99 -5.89
CA SER A 197 19.59 10.49 -4.59
C SER A 197 18.85 9.77 -3.47
N GLU A 198 19.36 9.91 -2.26
CA GLU A 198 18.62 9.56 -1.06
C GLU A 198 17.29 10.32 -0.99
N ILE A 199 16.24 9.62 -0.56
CA ILE A 199 14.89 10.18 -0.47
C ILE A 199 14.73 10.98 0.83
N PHE A 200 14.09 12.13 0.72
CA PHE A 200 13.99 13.04 1.86
C PHE A 200 12.60 13.63 2.05
N ASP A 201 11.93 14.01 0.96
CA ASP A 201 10.61 14.62 1.01
C ASP A 201 9.48 13.67 0.55
N LEU A 202 8.24 14.11 0.71
CA LEU A 202 7.07 13.27 0.46
C LEU A 202 6.99 12.77 -1.01
N PRO A 203 7.21 13.60 -2.05
CA PRO A 203 7.39 13.12 -3.41
C PRO A 203 8.42 12.00 -3.55
N ASP A 204 9.61 12.15 -2.95
CA ASP A 204 10.67 11.14 -3.05
C ASP A 204 10.23 9.79 -2.45
N TYR A 205 9.67 9.80 -1.23
CA TYR A 205 9.16 8.58 -0.59
C TYR A 205 8.03 7.93 -1.39
N ARG A 206 7.12 8.72 -1.98
CA ARG A 206 6.05 8.21 -2.85
C ARG A 206 6.59 7.53 -4.10
N VAL A 207 7.64 8.10 -4.71
CA VAL A 207 8.29 7.50 -5.88
C VAL A 207 9.03 6.23 -5.50
N ARG A 208 9.75 6.22 -4.37
CA ARG A 208 10.45 5.01 -3.90
C ARG A 208 9.49 3.86 -3.58
N HIS A 209 8.42 4.14 -2.86
CA HIS A 209 7.36 3.14 -2.61
C HIS A 209 6.75 2.63 -3.92
N ALA A 210 6.49 3.51 -4.88
CA ALA A 210 5.97 3.14 -6.19
C ALA A 210 6.97 2.27 -6.98
N GLN A 211 8.27 2.56 -6.91
CA GLN A 211 9.31 1.75 -7.54
C GLN A 211 9.34 0.32 -7.00
N TYR A 212 9.29 0.16 -5.68
CA TYR A 212 9.28 -1.14 -5.04
C TYR A 212 7.98 -1.89 -5.37
N ARG A 213 6.84 -1.22 -5.18
CA ARG A 213 5.50 -1.79 -5.43
C ARG A 213 5.22 -2.06 -6.91
N GLY A 214 5.93 -1.43 -7.83
CA GLY A 214 5.87 -1.68 -9.27
C GLY A 214 6.42 -3.05 -9.69
N ALA A 215 7.13 -3.76 -8.82
CA ALA A 215 7.68 -5.07 -9.14
C ALA A 215 6.57 -6.14 -9.23
N ALA A 216 6.45 -6.79 -10.40
CA ALA A 216 5.37 -7.75 -10.69
C ALA A 216 5.27 -8.90 -9.66
N ASN A 217 6.39 -9.44 -9.18
CA ASN A 217 6.37 -10.51 -8.18
C ASN A 217 5.82 -10.04 -6.83
N LEU A 218 6.13 -8.81 -6.43
CA LEU A 218 5.60 -8.22 -5.20
C LEU A 218 4.10 -7.94 -5.32
N GLN A 219 3.65 -7.42 -6.48
CA GLN A 219 2.21 -7.24 -6.74
C GLN A 219 1.45 -8.57 -6.69
N ARG A 220 2.01 -9.64 -7.27
CA ARG A 220 1.42 -10.98 -7.19
C ARG A 220 1.25 -11.45 -5.74
N ALA A 221 2.27 -11.27 -4.89
CA ALA A 221 2.19 -11.66 -3.49
C ALA A 221 1.19 -10.80 -2.69
N HIS A 222 1.12 -9.48 -2.96
CA HIS A 222 0.12 -8.57 -2.38
C HIS A 222 -1.32 -8.91 -2.80
N ALA A 223 -1.53 -9.31 -4.05
CA ALA A 223 -2.83 -9.71 -4.54
C ALA A 223 -3.26 -11.11 -4.03
N ALA A 224 -2.33 -11.95 -3.56
CA ALA A 224 -2.62 -13.34 -3.21
C ALA A 224 -3.12 -13.55 -1.76
N PHE A 225 -2.73 -12.68 -0.82
CA PHE A 225 -2.96 -12.86 0.62
C PHE A 225 -3.25 -11.52 1.32
N PRO A 226 -3.90 -11.52 2.50
CA PRO A 226 -3.90 -10.35 3.37
C PRO A 226 -2.54 -10.18 4.06
N TRP A 227 -2.07 -8.93 4.15
CA TRP A 227 -0.80 -8.57 4.77
C TRP A 227 -1.00 -7.86 6.11
N VAL A 228 -0.18 -8.23 7.09
CA VAL A 228 0.02 -7.48 8.34
C VAL A 228 1.41 -6.87 8.25
N VAL A 229 1.51 -5.56 8.26
CA VAL A 229 2.79 -4.88 8.02
C VAL A 229 3.18 -4.01 9.21
N THR A 230 4.48 -4.03 9.50
CA THR A 230 5.16 -3.03 10.33
C THR A 230 6.38 -2.55 9.58
N TRP A 231 6.82 -1.33 9.86
CA TRP A 231 8.10 -0.81 9.40
C TRP A 231 9.22 -1.19 10.37
N ASP A 232 10.46 -0.99 9.92
CA ASP A 232 11.67 -0.86 10.73
C ASP A 232 12.30 0.52 10.46
N ASP A 233 13.61 0.61 10.28
CA ASP A 233 14.38 1.84 10.12
C ASP A 233 14.36 2.37 8.68
N HIS A 234 14.65 1.52 7.69
CA HIS A 234 14.81 1.91 6.28
C HIS A 234 13.53 2.38 5.58
N GLU A 235 12.37 2.27 6.21
CA GLU A 235 11.17 3.01 5.79
C GLU A 235 11.32 4.54 5.93
N VAL A 236 12.25 5.00 6.76
CA VAL A 236 12.60 6.40 6.98
C VAL A 236 14.06 6.64 6.60
N GLU A 237 14.97 6.08 7.41
CA GLU A 237 16.42 6.23 7.34
C GLU A 237 17.04 5.15 8.23
N ASN A 238 18.13 4.54 7.77
CA ASN A 238 18.90 3.55 8.51
C ASN A 238 19.10 3.93 9.98
N ASN A 239 18.97 2.96 10.89
CA ASN A 239 19.20 3.07 12.33
C ASN A 239 18.47 4.19 13.10
N TYR A 240 17.49 4.90 12.53
CA TYR A 240 16.83 5.99 13.26
C TYR A 240 16.22 5.52 14.58
N ALA A 241 16.25 6.37 15.61
CA ALA A 241 15.75 6.06 16.94
C ALA A 241 14.83 7.19 17.44
N ASP A 242 13.52 6.95 17.32
CA ASP A 242 12.48 7.93 17.65
C ASP A 242 12.68 9.25 16.89
N GLU A 243 13.15 10.31 17.55
CA GLU A 243 13.36 11.65 16.96
C GLU A 243 14.81 11.87 16.50
N ILE A 244 15.65 10.83 16.54
CA ILE A 244 17.09 10.90 16.28
C ILE A 244 17.39 10.16 14.97
N SER A 245 17.94 10.89 13.98
CA SER A 245 18.47 10.36 12.71
C SER A 245 19.76 9.56 12.91
N GLU A 246 20.22 8.86 11.87
CA GLU A 246 21.59 8.34 11.85
C GLU A 246 22.62 9.49 11.88
N GLU A 247 23.80 9.26 12.45
CA GLU A 247 24.91 10.22 12.34
C GLU A 247 25.62 10.07 10.98
N ASP A 248 25.26 10.91 10.01
CA ASP A 248 25.79 10.85 8.66
C ASP A 248 25.96 12.23 7.99
N SER A 249 25.87 12.31 6.66
CA SER A 249 25.98 13.56 5.90
C SER A 249 24.66 14.16 5.44
N GLU A 250 23.53 13.53 5.74
CA GLU A 250 22.21 14.03 5.37
C GLU A 250 21.82 15.25 6.22
N PRO A 251 21.00 16.18 5.68
CA PRO A 251 20.73 17.46 6.32
C PRO A 251 19.64 17.38 7.41
N ASP A 252 19.53 16.26 8.13
CA ASP A 252 18.49 15.98 9.13
C ASP A 252 19.01 15.69 10.54
N GLN A 253 20.30 15.93 10.78
CA GLN A 253 20.91 15.87 12.12
C GLN A 253 20.24 16.82 13.15
N ASP A 254 19.48 17.82 12.68
CA ASP A 254 18.55 18.58 13.51
C ASP A 254 17.23 17.79 13.69
N PRO A 255 16.83 17.42 14.92
CA PRO A 255 15.61 16.66 15.16
C PRO A 255 14.35 17.26 14.54
N GLU A 256 14.25 18.60 14.42
CA GLU A 256 13.08 19.20 13.77
C GLU A 256 13.04 18.91 12.26
N VAL A 257 14.20 18.81 11.62
CA VAL A 257 14.31 18.43 10.21
C VAL A 257 14.02 16.94 10.05
N PHE A 258 14.62 16.08 10.88
CA PHE A 258 14.34 14.64 10.84
C PHE A 258 12.85 14.33 11.07
N LEU A 259 12.19 15.01 12.02
CA LEU A 259 10.76 14.82 12.25
C LEU A 259 9.90 15.19 11.04
N ARG A 260 10.32 16.13 10.18
CA ARG A 260 9.65 16.41 8.90
C ARG A 260 9.87 15.30 7.88
N ARG A 261 11.09 14.75 7.80
CA ARG A 261 11.43 13.58 6.97
C ARG A 261 10.61 12.35 7.40
N ARG A 262 10.57 12.06 8.71
CA ARG A 262 9.76 10.98 9.31
C ARG A 262 8.26 11.15 9.01
N ALA A 263 7.73 12.38 9.10
CA ALA A 263 6.33 12.63 8.74
C ALA A 263 6.03 12.34 7.26
N ALA A 264 6.93 12.73 6.35
CA ALA A 264 6.82 12.41 4.92
C ALA A 264 6.88 10.89 4.66
N ALA A 265 7.84 10.21 5.28
CA ALA A 265 8.01 8.77 5.22
C ALA A 265 6.76 8.01 5.73
N TYR A 266 6.26 8.35 6.92
CA TYR A 266 5.08 7.71 7.51
C TYR A 266 3.82 7.95 6.69
N GLN A 267 3.65 9.16 6.13
CA GLN A 267 2.55 9.43 5.21
C GLN A 267 2.65 8.55 3.96
N ALA A 268 3.82 8.49 3.31
CA ALA A 268 4.01 7.64 2.13
C ALA A 268 3.81 6.15 2.46
N TYR A 269 4.25 5.69 3.63
CA TYR A 269 4.01 4.33 4.09
C TYR A 269 2.51 4.03 4.21
N TYR A 270 1.75 4.91 4.89
CA TYR A 270 0.29 4.77 4.99
C TYR A 270 -0.37 4.74 3.60
N GLU A 271 0.04 5.63 2.70
CA GLU A 271 -0.48 5.70 1.32
C GLU A 271 -0.25 4.41 0.53
N HIS A 272 0.79 3.62 0.85
CA HIS A 272 1.16 2.42 0.12
C HIS A 272 0.84 1.10 0.85
N MET A 273 0.42 1.15 2.10
CA MET A 273 0.13 -0.05 2.89
C MET A 273 -1.36 -0.27 3.12
N PRO A 274 -1.83 -1.54 3.17
CA PRO A 274 -3.24 -1.87 3.41
C PRO A 274 -3.61 -1.75 4.89
N LEU A 275 -3.41 -0.57 5.47
CA LEU A 275 -3.64 -0.26 6.89
C LEU A 275 -5.03 0.31 7.13
N ARG A 276 -5.55 0.13 8.35
CA ARG A 276 -6.79 0.78 8.79
C ARG A 276 -6.63 2.29 8.97
N ARG A 277 -7.75 3.01 8.97
CA ARG A 277 -7.79 4.47 9.16
C ARG A 277 -7.19 4.94 10.50
N ARG A 278 -7.19 4.08 11.52
CA ARG A 278 -6.52 4.37 12.80
C ARG A 278 -5.00 4.56 12.70
N SER A 279 -4.41 4.17 11.57
CA SER A 279 -2.98 4.30 11.27
C SER A 279 -2.66 5.51 10.39
N VAL A 280 -3.63 6.40 10.12
CA VAL A 280 -3.35 7.69 9.48
C VAL A 280 -2.40 8.46 10.41
N PRO A 281 -1.21 8.89 9.93
CA PRO A 281 -0.22 9.60 10.74
C PRO A 281 -0.66 11.02 11.13
#